data_AF-A0A2E7LRX4-F1
#
_entry.id   AF-A0A2E7LRX4-F1
#
_cell.length_a   1.000
_cell.length_b   1.000
_cell.length_c   1.000
_cell.angle_alpha   90.00
_cell.angle_beta   90.00
_cell.angle_gamma   90.00
#
_symmetry.space_group_name_H-M   'P 1'
#
loop_
_entity.id
_entity.type
_entity.pdbx_description
1 polymer ?
#
loop_
_entity_poly.entity_id
_entity_poly.type
_entity_poly.pdbx_seq_one_letter_code
_entity_poly.pdbx_strand_id
1 'polypeptide(L)' 'LHLIDFGLSRQSPELEHFGLDLQVLRECLGSSHTNIPDAIERVCQGYMDSECQNSDSESAINVIERFHKIVGRVRYHG' A
#
# COMPACT_ATOMS: atom_id res chain seq x y z
N LEU A 1 -6.62 6.71 15.46
CA LEU A 1 -5.66 5.86 14.72
C LEU A 1 -4.30 6.52 14.84
N HIS A 2 -3.27 5.76 15.23
CA HIS A 2 -1.89 6.26 15.30
C HIS A 2 -0.99 5.32 14.51
N LEU A 3 -0.07 5.86 13.72
CA LEU A 3 1.03 5.12 13.13
C LEU A 3 2.22 5.18 14.09
N ILE A 4 2.87 4.05 14.31
CA ILE A 4 4.01 3.90 15.22
C ILE A 4 5.12 3.11 14.53
N ASP A 5 6.31 3.07 15.14
CA ASP A 5 7.47 2.33 14.65
C ASP A 5 8.05 2.84 13.31
N PHE A 6 8.51 4.10 13.32
CA PHE A 6 9.15 4.74 12.16
C PHE A 6 10.65 4.39 12.02
N GLY A 7 11.16 3.36 12.70
CA GLY A 7 12.60 3.05 12.75
C GLY A 7 13.22 2.69 11.39
N LEU A 8 12.40 2.20 10.45
CA LEU A 8 12.79 1.87 9.07
C LEU A 8 12.18 2.81 8.02
N SER A 9 11.43 3.82 8.46
CA SER A 9 10.77 4.76 7.56
C SER A 9 11.78 5.64 6.84
N ARG A 10 11.38 6.16 5.68
CA ARG A 10 12.19 7.06 4.86
C ARG A 10 11.32 8.16 4.28
N GLN A 11 11.88 9.36 4.14
CA GLN A 11 11.29 10.37 3.27
C GLN A 11 11.71 10.06 1.84
N SER A 12 10.78 9.54 1.03
CA SER A 12 11.03 9.26 -0.37
C SER A 12 9.82 9.62 -1.22
N PRO A 13 10.00 10.38 -2.30
CA PRO A 13 8.94 10.63 -3.26
C PRO A 13 8.78 9.48 -4.27
N GLU A 14 9.57 8.41 -4.15
CA GLU A 14 9.55 7.33 -5.14
C GLU A 14 8.27 6.50 -5.04
N LEU A 15 7.56 6.44 -6.16
CA LEU A 15 6.34 5.64 -6.32
C LEU A 15 6.50 4.17 -5.89
N GLU A 16 7.71 3.61 -6.03
CA GLU A 16 8.02 2.24 -5.59
C GLU A 16 7.86 2.06 -4.08
N HIS A 17 8.29 3.04 -3.27
CA HIS A 17 8.22 2.92 -1.82
C HIS A 17 6.77 2.95 -1.32
N PHE A 18 5.92 3.81 -1.90
CA PHE A 18 4.49 3.80 -1.57
C PHE A 18 3.81 2.48 -1.91
N GLY A 19 4.16 1.89 -3.06
CA GLY A 19 3.63 0.59 -3.46
C GLY A 19 4.12 -0.55 -2.55
N LEU A 20 5.35 -0.49 -2.04
CA LEU A 20 5.90 -1.46 -1.10
C LEU A 20 5.22 -1.37 0.27
N ASP A 21 4.93 -0.17 0.76
CA ASP A 21 4.22 0.02 2.03
C ASP A 21 2.83 -0.64 2.00
N LEU A 22 2.09 -0.49 0.88
CA LEU A 22 0.81 -1.18 0.68
C LEU A 22 0.98 -2.71 0.57
N GLN A 23 2.08 -3.20 -0.03
CA GLN A 23 2.36 -4.63 -0.09
C GLN A 23 2.65 -5.21 1.29
N VAL A 24 3.40 -4.52 2.14
CA VAL A 24 3.63 -4.93 3.53
C VAL A 24 2.32 -5.01 4.28
N LEU A 25 1.46 -3.99 4.14
CA LEU A 25 0.14 -4.00 4.77
C LEU A 25 -0.73 -5.16 4.27
N ARG A 26 -0.71 -5.47 2.96
CA ARG A 26 -1.40 -6.64 2.38
C ARG A 26 -0.92 -7.95 3.00
N GLU A 27 0.38 -8.12 3.18
CA GLU A 27 0.96 -9.32 3.80
C GLU A 27 0.56 -9.45 5.29
N CYS A 28 0.55 -8.34 6.04
CA CYS A 28 0.07 -8.32 7.41
C CYS A 28 -1.41 -8.70 7.52
N LEU A 29 -2.26 -8.15 6.64
CA LEU A 29 -3.68 -8.48 6.59
C LEU A 29 -3.90 -9.95 6.18
N GLY A 30 -3.18 -10.45 5.19
CA GLY A 30 -3.31 -11.83 4.69
C GLY A 30 -2.77 -12.91 5.64
N SER A 31 -1.73 -12.60 6.42
CA SER A 31 -1.09 -13.56 7.35
C SER A 31 -1.90 -13.80 8.63
N SER A 32 -2.83 -12.92 8.96
CA SER A 32 -3.49 -12.88 10.27
C SER A 32 -4.72 -13.82 10.38
N HIS A 33 -4.96 -14.74 9.44
CA HIS A 33 -6.21 -15.55 9.35
C HIS A 33 -7.49 -14.70 9.58
N THR A 34 -7.49 -13.46 9.10
CA THR A 34 -8.56 -12.50 9.39
C THR A 34 -9.83 -12.86 8.64
N ASN A 35 -10.97 -12.83 9.34
CA ASN A 35 -12.30 -13.01 8.76
C ASN A 35 -12.82 -11.77 8.00
N ILE A 36 -11.94 -10.84 7.64
CA ILE A 36 -12.30 -9.65 6.85
C ILE A 36 -11.97 -9.98 5.39
N PRO A 37 -12.95 -10.44 4.60
CA PRO A 37 -12.74 -10.61 3.18
C PRO A 37 -12.41 -9.26 2.55
N ASP A 38 -11.53 -9.31 1.56
CA ASP A 38 -11.15 -8.15 0.74
C ASP A 38 -10.61 -6.97 1.57
N ALA A 39 -9.88 -7.27 2.64
CA ALA A 39 -9.37 -6.26 3.56
C ALA A 39 -8.45 -5.26 2.86
N ILE A 40 -7.62 -5.72 1.92
CA ILE A 40 -6.70 -4.84 1.20
C ILE A 40 -7.44 -3.97 0.18
N GLU A 41 -8.52 -4.47 -0.43
CA GLU A 41 -9.37 -3.73 -1.35
C GLU A 41 -10.08 -2.58 -0.63
N ARG A 42 -10.53 -2.79 0.62
CA ARG A 42 -11.08 -1.71 1.45
C ARG A 42 -10.04 -0.64 1.79
N VAL A 43 -8.79 -1.03 2.03
CA VAL A 43 -7.69 -0.08 2.23
C VAL A 43 -7.44 0.72 0.96
N CYS A 44 -7.36 0.07 -0.21
CA CYS A 44 -7.18 0.75 -1.49
C CYS A 44 -8.31 1.76 -1.77
N GLN A 45 -9.57 1.39 -1.47
CA GLN A 45 -10.70 2.30 -1.62
C GLN A 45 -10.55 3.52 -0.72
N GLY A 46 -10.29 3.32 0.58
CA GLY A 46 -10.07 4.41 1.51
C GLY A 46 -8.87 5.30 1.13
N TYR A 47 -7.82 4.70 0.58
CA TYR A 47 -6.63 5.43 0.09
C TYR A 47 -6.98 6.37 -1.07
N MET A 48 -7.81 5.92 -2.02
CA MET A 48 -8.33 6.77 -3.11
C MET A 48 -9.27 7.86 -2.60
N ASP A 49 -10.19 7.50 -1.70
CA ASP A 49 -11.18 8.44 -1.17
C ASP A 49 -10.54 9.56 -0.32
N SER A 50 -9.34 9.31 0.19
CA SER A 50 -8.55 10.25 1.01
C SER A 50 -7.64 11.17 0.18
N GLU A 51 -7.62 11.02 -1.16
CA GLU A 51 -6.72 11.78 -2.01
C GLU A 51 -7.01 13.29 -1.93
N CYS A 52 -5.97 14.08 -1.64
CA CYS A 52 -6.04 15.53 -1.63
C CYS A 52 -5.61 16.08 -2.99
N GLN A 53 -6.51 16.77 -3.69
CA GLN A 53 -6.28 17.28 -5.05
C GLN A 53 -5.16 18.33 -5.18
N ASN A 54 -4.61 18.85 -4.08
CA ASN A 54 -3.58 19.90 -4.07
C ASN A 54 -2.31 19.49 -3.30
N SER A 55 -1.98 18.20 -3.26
CA SER A 55 -0.75 17.74 -2.63
C SER A 55 0.37 17.56 -3.66
N ASP A 56 1.61 17.85 -3.28
CA ASP A 56 2.82 17.56 -4.06
C ASP A 56 3.17 16.04 -4.10
N SER A 57 2.26 15.19 -3.64
CA SER A 57 2.44 13.73 -3.55
C SER A 57 1.98 13.03 -4.84
N GLU A 58 2.46 11.82 -5.04
CA GLU A 58 1.97 10.93 -6.10
C GLU A 58 0.47 10.66 -5.98
N SER A 59 -0.22 10.52 -7.13
CA SER A 59 -1.65 10.24 -7.13
C SER A 59 -1.95 8.85 -6.55
N ALA A 60 -3.08 8.76 -5.86
CA ALA A 60 -3.54 7.52 -5.22
C ALA A 60 -3.68 6.38 -6.23
N ILE A 61 -4.17 6.70 -7.44
CA ILE A 61 -4.27 5.74 -8.54
C ILE A 61 -2.91 5.21 -8.99
N ASN A 62 -1.89 6.07 -9.13
CA ASN A 62 -0.55 5.66 -9.51
C ASN A 62 0.08 4.75 -8.45
N VAL A 63 -0.13 5.06 -7.17
CA VAL A 63 0.37 4.27 -6.04
C VAL A 63 -0.27 2.88 -6.05
N ILE A 64 -1.59 2.79 -6.23
CA ILE A 64 -2.32 1.52 -6.26
C ILE A 64 -1.92 0.67 -7.47
N GLU A 65 -1.79 1.28 -8.65
CA GLU A 65 -1.27 0.58 -9.83
C GLU A 65 0.14 0.04 -9.58
N ARG A 66 0.98 0.81 -8.90
CA ARG A 66 2.34 0.40 -8.59
C ARG A 66 2.36 -0.78 -7.62
N PHE A 67 1.56 -0.68 -6.57
CA PHE A 67 1.32 -1.77 -5.62
C PHE A 67 0.90 -3.06 -6.34
N HIS A 68 -0.07 -3.02 -7.27
CA HIS A 68 -0.47 -4.21 -8.03
C HIS A 68 0.67 -4.80 -8.88
N LYS A 69 1.51 -3.95 -9.48
CA LYS A 69 2.72 -4.40 -10.21
C LYS A 69 3.73 -5.08 -9.28
N ILE A 70 3.91 -4.57 -8.05
CA ILE A 70 4.79 -5.17 -7.03
C ILE A 70 4.25 -6.55 -6.62
N VAL A 71 2.96 -6.65 -6.30
CA VAL A 71 2.30 -7.92 -5.95
C VAL A 71 2.50 -8.97 -7.05
N GLY A 72 2.40 -8.56 -8.32
CA GLY A 72 2.61 -9.44 -9.47
C GLY A 72 4.04 -9.99 -9.60
N ARG A 73 5.06 -9.24 -9.16
CA ARG A 73 6.47 -9.67 -9.23
C ARG A 73 6.82 -10.74 -8.20
N VAL A 74 6.16 -10.73 -7.04
CA VAL A 74 6.43 -11.66 -5.94
C VAL A 74 5.96 -13.10 -6.27
N ARG A 75 5.22 -13.31 -7.37
CA ARG A 75 4.65 -14.62 -7.76
C ARG A 75 5.40 -15.41 -8.84
N TYR A 76 6.53 -14.94 -9.36
CA TYR A 76 7.27 -15.67 -10.40
C TYR A 76 8.77 -15.77 -10.09
N HIS A 77 9.14 -16.69 -9.21
CA HIS A 77 10.40 -17.45 -9.28
C HIS A 77 10.17 -18.78 -8.54
N GLY A 78 9.55 -19.73 -9.25
CA GLY A 78 9.56 -21.16 -8.90
C GLY A 78 10.48 -21.89 -9.86
#